data_AF-A0A667HV59-F1
#
_entry.id   AF-A0A667HV59-F1
#
_cell.length_a   1.000
_cell.length_b   1.000
_cell.length_c   1.000
_cell.angle_alpha   90.00
_cell.angle_beta   90.00
_cell.angle_gamma   90.00
#
_symmetry.space_group_name_H-M   'P 1'
#
loop_
_entity.id
_entity.type
_entity.pdbx_description
1 polymer ?
#
loop_
_entity_poly.entity_id
_entity_poly.type
_entity_poly.pdbx_seq_one_letter_code
_entity_poly.pdbx_strand_id
1 'polypeptide(L)' 'DSVAFEDVTVNFTLEEWALLNPSQKKLYRDVMQETFRNLASVAGAW' A
#
# COMPACT_ATOMS: atom_id res chain seq x y z
N ASP A 1 -15.34 -8.84 -11.91
CA ASP A 1 -14.68 -7.63 -11.40
C ASP A 1 -13.18 -7.71 -11.53
N SER A 2 -12.54 -6.60 -11.89
CA SER A 2 -11.08 -6.42 -11.91
C SER A 2 -10.72 -5.53 -10.73
N VAL A 3 -9.76 -5.95 -9.91
CA VAL A 3 -9.28 -5.18 -8.76
C VAL A 3 -8.29 -4.14 -9.25
N ALA A 4 -8.58 -2.86 -9.02
CA ALA A 4 -7.68 -1.76 -9.37
C ALA A 4 -6.61 -1.55 -8.30
N PHE A 5 -5.53 -0.85 -8.66
CA PHE A 5 -4.50 -0.47 -7.70
C PHE A 5 -5.08 0.37 -6.55
N GLU A 6 -6.03 1.25 -6.86
CA GLU A 6 -6.70 2.09 -5.86
C GLU A 6 -7.49 1.28 -4.83
N ASP A 7 -8.00 0.10 -5.20
CA ASP A 7 -8.76 -0.78 -4.29
C ASP A 7 -7.87 -1.45 -3.22
N VAL A 8 -6.55 -1.49 -3.43
CA VAL A 8 -5.60 -2.18 -2.54
C VAL A 8 -4.62 -1.24 -1.83
N THR A 9 -4.71 0.07 -2.09
CA THR A 9 -3.86 1.07 -1.43
C THR A 9 -4.60 1.87 -0.38
N VAL A 10 -3.94 2.12 0.74
CA VAL A 10 -4.41 3.09 1.74
C VAL A 10 -3.65 4.39 1.49
N ASN A 11 -4.33 5.51 1.27
CA ASN A 11 -3.67 6.80 1.07
C ASN A 11 -3.89 7.69 2.28
N PHE A 12 -2.83 8.39 2.70
CA PHE A 12 -2.86 9.39 3.75
C PHE A 12 -2.49 10.76 3.18
N THR A 13 -3.15 11.82 3.62
CA THR A 13 -2.63 13.18 3.41
C THR A 13 -1.37 13.41 4.26
N LEU A 14 -0.67 14.53 4.01
CA LEU A 14 0.50 14.89 4.83
C LEU A 14 0.11 15.16 6.28
N GLU A 15 -1.05 15.78 6.54
CA GLU A 15 -1.54 16.00 7.90
C GLU A 15 -1.88 14.68 8.60
N GLU A 16 -2.58 13.78 7.92
CA GLU A 16 -2.93 12.46 8.47
C GLU A 16 -1.68 11.63 8.75
N TRP A 17 -0.71 11.65 7.83
CA TRP A 17 0.57 10.97 7.99
C TRP A 17 1.36 11.52 9.18
N ALA A 18 1.31 12.82 9.44
CA ALA A 18 1.99 13.42 10.60
C ALA A 18 1.41 12.90 11.93
N LEU A 19 0.10 12.62 11.98
CA LEU A 19 -0.60 12.14 13.17
C LEU A 19 -0.43 10.63 13.43
N LEU A 20 0.04 9.85 12.46
CA LEU A 20 0.29 8.43 12.65
C LEU A 20 1.39 8.17 13.67
N ASN A 21 1.14 7.21 14.55
CA ASN A 21 2.15 6.72 15.47
C ASN A 21 3.20 5.85 14.73
N PRO A 22 4.37 5.58 15.34
CA PRO A 22 5.43 4.82 14.70
C PRO A 22 5.03 3.41 14.23
N SER A 23 4.15 2.72 14.96
CA SER A 23 3.69 1.38 14.56
C SER A 23 2.76 1.42 13.36
N GLN A 24 1.89 2.43 13.24
CA GLN A 24 1.06 2.66 12.06
C GLN A 24 1.90 2.98 10.82
N LYS A 25 2.92 3.84 10.95
CA LYS A 25 3.84 4.16 9.85
C LYS A 25 4.62 2.94 9.38
N LYS A 26 5.02 2.08 10.32
CA LYS A 26 5.68 0.80 10.00
C LYS A 26 4.72 -0.12 9.25
N LEU A 27 3.52 -0.33 9.78
CA LEU A 27 2.52 -1.19 9.16
C LEU A 27 2.18 -0.73 7.73
N TYR A 28 2.01 0.59 7.52
CA TYR A 28 1.80 1.15 6.20
C TYR A 28 2.91 0.77 5.21
N ARG A 29 4.17 0.91 5.64
CA ARG A 29 5.33 0.54 4.79
C ARG A 29 5.34 -0.95 4.47
N ASP A 30 5.09 -1.79 5.47
CA ASP A 30 5.08 -3.25 5.31
C ASP A 30 4.00 -3.67 4.31
N VAL A 31 2.76 -3.17 4.49
CA VAL A 31 1.62 -3.44 3.60
C VAL A 31 1.89 -2.95 2.18
N MET A 32 2.33 -1.70 2.00
CA MET A 32 2.58 -1.17 0.66
C MET A 32 3.72 -1.89 -0.06
N GLN A 33 4.73 -2.38 0.66
CA GLN A 33 5.80 -3.20 0.09
C GLN A 33 5.29 -4.58 -0.36
N GLU A 34 4.38 -5.20 0.38
CA GLU A 34 3.70 -6.43 -0.04
C GLU A 34 2.79 -6.19 -1.24
N THR A 35 2.00 -5.12 -1.23
CA THR A 35 1.14 -4.73 -2.36
C THR A 35 1.96 -4.53 -3.63
N PHE A 36 3.10 -3.84 -3.58
CA PHE A 36 3.97 -3.65 -4.74
C PHE A 36 4.57 -4.96 -5.26
N ARG A 37 5.02 -5.85 -4.36
CA ARG A 37 5.53 -7.18 -4.73
C ARG A 37 4.46 -8.04 -5.38
N ASN A 38 3.24 -8.04 -4.83
CA ASN A 38 2.11 -8.76 -5.39
C ASN A 38 1.73 -8.20 -6.77
N LEU A 39 1.69 -6.87 -6.94
CA LEU A 39 1.45 -6.24 -8.23
C LEU A 39 2.53 -6.63 -9.25
N ALA A 40 3.82 -6.56 -8.89
CA ALA A 40 4.92 -6.95 -9.76
C ALA A 40 4.85 -8.44 -10.14
N SER A 41 4.45 -9.30 -9.21
CA SER A 41 4.27 -10.74 -9.46
C SER A 41 3.12 -11.02 -10.43
N VAL A 42 2.02 -10.27 -10.36
CA VAL A 42 0.89 -10.43 -11.29
C VAL A 42 1.18 -9.76 -12.64
N ALA A 43 1.91 -8.65 -12.64
CA ALA A 43 2.31 -7.94 -13.87
C ALA A 43 3.40 -8.69 -14.66
N GLY A 44 4.25 -9.49 -14.01
CA GLY A 44 5.28 -10.30 -14.64
C GLY A 44 4.85 -11.71 -15.08
N ALA A 45 3.57 -12.06 -14.95
CA ALA A 45 3.03 -13.40 -15.23
C ALA A 45 2.33 -13.51 -16.60
N TRP A 46 2.76 -12.72 -17.60
CA TRP A 46 2.28 -12.78 -18.99
C TRP A 46 3.42 -13.11 -19.94
#